data_AF-A0A6L6DVQ5-F1
#
_entry.id   AF-A0A6L6DVQ5-F1
#
_cell.length_a   1.000
_cell.length_b   1.000
_cell.length_c   1.000
_cell.angle_alpha   90.00
_cell.angle_beta   90.00
_cell.angle_gamma   90.00
#
_symmetry.space_group_name_H-M   'P 1'
#
loop_
_entity.id
_entity.type
_entity.pdbx_description
1 polymer ?
#
loop_
_entity_poly.entity_id
_entity_poly.type
_entity_poly.pdbx_seq_one_letter_code
_entity_poly.pdbx_strand_id
1 'polypeptide(L)'
;MAFNRFGTFTLGIIITAVSVGAVNFANAAGNTTLKACANKTSGTMRYVSKGSCKKTEKALSWNQIGPSGATGTNGQNHFAVDATGKTLGVVTGTGWGAYDVLIEGKIWNLASESVGYNNSSQGDASSAYVNSSCTVPYFKMDSEAPLRTWTAANNIQGVAIDSGLNSYESARTNSIYKAYQPSGAALSWTTSTVYFWDSHWDQATGITSYTCDLLSDAGKINGAKNFTLYAAVEVTRPTYTAPLTLVAR
;
A
#
# COMPACT_ATOMS: atom_id res chain seq x y z
N MET A 1 31.54 47.71 -68.26
CA MET A 1 30.16 47.75 -67.70
C MET A 1 30.05 46.57 -66.74
N ALA A 2 30.38 46.72 -65.46
CA ALA A 2 29.52 47.20 -64.38
C ALA A 2 28.53 46.14 -63.84
N PHE A 3 28.86 45.65 -62.63
CA PHE A 3 28.01 45.19 -61.49
C PHE A 3 27.02 44.02 -61.70
N ASN A 4 26.80 43.09 -60.76
CA ASN A 4 27.47 42.65 -59.53
C ASN A 4 26.68 41.43 -58.99
N ARG A 5 27.40 40.47 -58.40
CA ARG A 5 27.12 39.74 -57.14
C ARG A 5 25.79 38.97 -56.96
N PHE A 6 25.87 37.66 -56.79
CA PHE A 6 25.35 36.96 -55.60
C PHE A 6 26.19 35.71 -55.33
N GLY A 7 26.84 35.70 -54.17
CA GLY A 7 27.72 34.63 -53.72
C GLY A 7 26.95 33.41 -53.20
N THR A 8 27.51 32.26 -53.52
CA THR A 8 27.50 30.96 -52.85
C THR A 8 27.06 30.98 -51.38
N PHE A 9 26.18 30.06 -50.95
CA PHE A 9 26.56 28.90 -50.11
C PHE A 9 25.35 28.00 -49.81
N THR A 10 25.66 26.71 -49.76
CA THR A 10 24.86 25.49 -49.86
C THR A 10 23.87 25.29 -48.70
N LEU A 11 22.69 24.72 -49.04
CA LEU A 11 21.63 24.32 -48.10
C LEU A 11 22.15 23.45 -46.95
N GLY A 12 21.78 23.84 -45.73
CA GLY A 12 21.74 22.96 -44.57
C GLY A 12 20.31 22.81 -44.07
N ILE A 13 19.78 21.58 -44.11
CA ILE A 13 18.80 21.08 -43.13
C ILE A 13 19.22 19.65 -42.77
N ILE A 14 19.47 19.48 -41.48
CA ILE A 14 19.98 18.29 -40.81
C ILE A 14 18.82 17.28 -40.67
N ILE A 15 18.97 16.10 -41.27
CA ILE A 15 18.12 14.93 -40.99
C ILE A 15 18.84 14.12 -39.92
N THR A 16 18.52 14.33 -38.65
CA THR A 16 18.92 13.39 -37.58
C THR A 16 18.00 12.18 -37.64
N ALA A 17 18.42 11.16 -38.39
CA ALA A 17 17.91 9.81 -38.23
C ALA A 17 18.38 9.28 -36.87
N VAL A 18 17.44 9.13 -35.93
CA VAL A 18 17.67 8.41 -34.67
C VAL A 18 17.82 6.94 -35.02
N SER A 19 19.06 6.47 -35.08
CA SER A 19 19.37 5.04 -35.07
C SER A 19 18.94 4.48 -33.71
N VAL A 20 17.79 3.80 -33.68
CA VAL A 20 17.39 2.93 -32.58
C VAL A 20 18.33 1.72 -32.60
N GLY A 21 19.52 1.89 -32.02
CA GLY A 21 20.38 0.77 -31.69
C GLY A 21 19.68 -0.08 -30.65
N ALA A 22 19.41 -1.34 -30.98
CA ALA A 22 18.87 -2.32 -30.04
C ALA A 22 19.77 -2.41 -28.81
N VAL A 23 19.35 -1.79 -27.71
CA VAL A 23 19.91 -2.05 -26.38
C VAL A 23 19.44 -3.42 -25.97
N ASN A 24 20.28 -4.42 -26.20
CA ASN A 24 20.17 -5.69 -25.52
C ASN A 24 20.45 -5.43 -24.04
N PHE A 25 19.40 -5.42 -23.21
CA PHE A 25 19.56 -5.50 -21.77
C PHE A 25 20.23 -6.84 -21.46
N ALA A 26 21.46 -6.78 -20.96
CA ALA A 26 22.10 -7.96 -20.41
C ALA A 26 21.30 -8.38 -19.17
N ASN A 27 20.67 -9.55 -19.26
CA ASN A 27 20.10 -10.23 -18.11
C ASN A 27 21.20 -10.37 -17.04
N ALA A 28 20.94 -9.81 -15.85
CA ALA A 28 21.85 -9.86 -14.72
C ALA A 28 21.93 -11.29 -14.19
N ALA A 29 23.01 -11.99 -14.53
CA ALA A 29 23.40 -13.24 -13.90
C ALA A 29 24.91 -13.24 -13.64
N GLY A 30 25.29 -13.00 -12.38
CA GLY A 30 26.59 -13.40 -11.83
C GLY A 30 27.34 -12.31 -11.05
N ASN A 31 27.80 -12.67 -9.84
CA ASN A 31 28.79 -11.96 -9.03
C ASN A 31 30.20 -12.04 -9.66
N THR A 32 30.34 -11.70 -10.94
CA THR A 32 31.59 -11.85 -11.68
C THR A 32 32.37 -10.54 -11.70
N THR A 33 33.58 -10.57 -11.12
CA THR A 33 34.53 -9.45 -11.22
C THR A 33 34.91 -9.21 -12.69
N LEU A 34 34.64 -8.01 -13.18
CA LEU A 34 35.02 -7.61 -14.54
C LEU A 34 36.51 -7.27 -14.55
N LYS A 35 37.24 -7.84 -15.51
CA LYS A 35 38.65 -7.56 -15.73
C LYS A 35 38.82 -6.76 -17.01
N ALA A 36 39.66 -5.74 -16.97
CA ALA A 36 40.04 -4.95 -18.13
C ALA A 36 41.53 -4.62 -18.11
N CYS A 37 42.07 -4.25 -19.26
CA CYS A 37 43.44 -3.75 -19.39
C CYS A 37 43.40 -2.37 -20.04
N ALA A 38 44.11 -1.42 -19.46
CA ALA A 38 44.26 -0.07 -20.00
C ALA A 38 45.69 0.11 -20.53
N ASN A 39 45.86 0.59 -21.75
CA ASN A 39 47.18 0.92 -22.29
C ASN A 39 47.81 2.05 -21.44
N LYS A 40 49.07 1.87 -21.01
CA LYS A 40 49.75 2.82 -20.12
C LYS A 40 50.01 4.19 -20.76
N THR A 41 50.10 4.26 -22.09
CA THR A 41 50.42 5.47 -22.84
C THR A 41 49.18 6.11 -23.45
N SER A 42 48.33 5.32 -24.12
CA SER A 42 47.16 5.86 -24.82
C SER A 42 45.88 5.87 -23.99
N GLY A 43 45.85 5.21 -22.84
CA GLY A 43 44.64 5.06 -22.01
C GLY A 43 43.55 4.17 -22.62
N THR A 44 43.76 3.61 -23.81
CA THR A 44 42.77 2.75 -24.48
C THR A 44 42.49 1.51 -23.64
N MET A 45 41.22 1.23 -23.39
CA MET A 45 40.78 0.12 -22.56
C MET A 45 40.26 -1.05 -23.39
N ARG A 46 40.55 -2.28 -22.95
CA ARG A 46 39.93 -3.51 -23.45
C ARG A 46 39.39 -4.35 -22.31
N TYR A 47 38.19 -4.90 -22.49
CA TYR A 47 37.63 -5.91 -21.62
C TYR A 47 38.37 -7.25 -21.79
N VAL A 48 38.55 -7.99 -20.71
CA VAL A 48 39.25 -9.28 -20.71
C VAL A 48 38.36 -10.36 -20.11
N SER A 49 37.72 -11.13 -21.00
CA SER A 49 36.96 -12.33 -20.62
C SER A 49 37.86 -13.54 -20.38
N LYS A 50 38.99 -13.65 -21.10
CA LYS A 50 40.03 -14.70 -20.93
C LYS A 50 41.42 -14.13 -21.27
N GLY A 51 42.46 -14.58 -20.56
CA GLY A 51 43.86 -14.14 -20.75
C GLY A 51 44.33 -13.05 -19.78
N SER A 52 45.53 -12.50 -20.01
CA SER A 52 46.18 -11.50 -19.15
C SER A 52 46.46 -10.17 -19.87
N CYS A 53 46.78 -9.13 -19.12
CA CYS A 53 47.25 -7.86 -19.68
C CYS A 53 48.64 -7.99 -20.29
N LYS A 54 48.90 -7.23 -21.37
CA LYS A 54 50.23 -7.08 -21.97
C LYS A 54 51.12 -6.24 -21.04
N LYS A 55 52.44 -6.34 -21.20
CA LYS A 55 53.40 -5.55 -20.39
C LYS A 55 53.22 -4.03 -20.51
N THR A 56 52.72 -3.58 -21.66
CA THR A 56 52.40 -2.17 -21.97
C THR A 56 51.04 -1.72 -21.43
N GLU A 57 50.31 -2.61 -20.74
CA GLU A 57 48.99 -2.34 -20.20
C GLU A 57 49.02 -2.38 -18.66
N LYS A 58 48.07 -1.69 -18.03
CA LYS A 58 47.76 -1.74 -16.60
C LYS A 58 46.49 -2.57 -16.42
N ALA A 59 46.53 -3.57 -15.55
CA ALA A 59 45.36 -4.36 -15.19
C ALA A 59 44.41 -3.55 -14.31
N LEU A 60 43.13 -3.60 -14.65
CA LEU A 60 42.03 -3.01 -13.90
C LEU A 60 41.00 -4.10 -13.61
N SER A 61 40.45 -4.08 -12.41
CA SER A 61 39.35 -4.96 -12.04
C SER A 61 38.36 -4.20 -11.19
N TRP A 62 37.08 -4.37 -11.49
CA TRP A 62 36.01 -3.82 -10.67
C TRP A 62 34.88 -4.83 -10.59
N ASN A 63 34.16 -4.80 -9.48
CA ASN A 63 32.88 -5.46 -9.39
C ASN A 63 31.83 -4.53 -10.00
N GLN A 64 30.76 -5.08 -10.58
CA GLN A 64 29.65 -4.27 -11.10
C GLN A 64 28.90 -3.52 -9.97
N ILE A 65 29.11 -3.90 -8.72
CA ILE A 65 28.50 -3.30 -7.54
C ILE A 65 29.59 -2.50 -6.83
N GLY A 66 29.43 -1.17 -6.77
CA GLY A 66 30.24 -0.32 -5.89
C GLY A 66 30.07 -0.72 -4.42
N PRO A 67 30.88 -0.21 -3.48
CA PRO A 67 30.60 -0.42 -2.06
C PRO A 67 29.14 -0.02 -1.79
N SER A 68 28.41 -0.83 -1.02
CA SER A 68 27.09 -0.41 -0.55
C SER A 68 27.23 0.97 0.07
N GLY A 69 26.33 1.88 -0.29
CA GLY A 69 26.24 3.17 0.40
C GLY A 69 26.13 2.94 1.90
N ALA A 70 26.60 3.88 2.71
CA ALA A 70 26.39 3.82 4.15
C ALA A 70 24.89 3.60 4.42
N THR A 71 24.55 2.66 5.31
CA THR A 71 23.18 2.48 5.76
C THR A 71 22.66 3.83 6.23
N GLY A 72 21.62 4.36 5.59
CA GLY A 72 21.07 5.66 5.92
C GLY A 72 20.63 5.72 7.39
N THR A 73 20.86 6.85 8.06
CA THR A 73 20.61 7.06 9.50
C THR A 73 19.13 7.20 9.89
N ASN A 74 18.17 6.83 9.04
CA ASN A 74 16.73 7.09 9.25
C ASN A 74 15.86 5.82 9.42
N GLY A 75 16.35 4.79 10.11
CA GLY A 75 15.69 3.48 10.16
C GLY A 75 15.17 2.99 11.51
N GLN A 76 15.05 3.83 12.55
CA GLN A 76 14.45 3.34 13.81
C GLN A 76 12.94 3.24 13.65
N ASN A 77 12.45 1.99 13.64
CA ASN A 77 11.02 1.73 13.70
C ASN A 77 10.57 1.84 15.15
N HIS A 78 9.41 2.45 15.36
CA HIS A 78 8.76 2.43 16.66
C HIS A 78 7.99 1.13 16.80
N PHE A 79 8.10 0.47 17.95
CA PHE A 79 7.35 -0.72 18.28
C PHE A 79 6.35 -0.42 19.40
N ALA A 80 5.12 -0.92 19.25
CA ALA A 80 4.16 -0.91 20.33
C ALA A 80 4.47 -2.06 21.30
N VAL A 81 4.69 -1.72 22.57
CA VAL A 81 4.94 -2.65 23.66
C VAL A 81 3.82 -2.49 24.68
N ASP A 82 3.22 -3.60 25.10
CA ASP A 82 2.12 -3.58 26.07
C ASP A 82 2.63 -3.48 27.51
N ALA A 83 1.73 -3.31 28.48
CA ALA A 83 2.09 -3.14 29.90
C ALA A 83 2.79 -4.34 30.53
N THR A 84 2.74 -5.51 29.89
CA THR A 84 3.47 -6.72 30.32
C THR A 84 4.89 -6.79 29.74
N GLY A 85 5.26 -5.84 28.87
CA GLY A 85 6.53 -5.82 28.15
C GLY A 85 6.49 -6.60 26.82
N LYS A 86 5.33 -7.11 26.40
CA LYS A 86 5.18 -7.84 25.13
C LYS A 86 5.23 -6.87 23.96
N THR A 87 6.14 -7.11 23.01
CA THR A 87 6.17 -6.38 21.73
C THR A 87 5.05 -6.88 20.84
N LEU A 88 4.17 -5.99 20.38
CA LEU A 88 3.02 -6.33 19.55
C LEU A 88 3.35 -6.25 18.06
N GLY A 89 4.01 -5.17 17.64
CA GLY A 89 4.28 -4.92 16.22
C GLY A 89 4.88 -3.55 15.96
N VAL A 90 5.06 -3.23 14.68
CA VAL A 90 5.63 -1.94 14.23
C VAL A 90 4.53 -0.89 14.19
N VAL A 91 4.77 0.27 14.78
CA VAL A 91 3.85 1.40 14.72
C VAL A 91 4.01 2.09 13.37
N THR A 92 2.91 2.15 12.62
CA THR A 92 2.82 2.78 11.30
C THR A 92 2.14 4.15 11.34
N GLY A 93 1.48 4.48 12.47
CA GLY A 93 0.75 5.72 12.66
C GLY A 93 0.31 5.91 14.11
N THR A 94 0.00 7.15 14.47
CA THR A 94 -0.53 7.51 15.79
C THR A 94 -1.74 8.42 15.59
N GLY A 95 -2.80 8.20 16.37
CA GLY A 95 -4.03 8.98 16.34
C GLY A 95 -4.55 9.29 17.74
N TRP A 96 -5.81 9.70 17.81
CA TRP A 96 -6.54 10.15 19.01
C TRP A 96 -6.57 9.07 20.12
N GLY A 97 -5.50 8.97 20.92
CA GLY A 97 -5.37 7.97 21.98
C GLY A 97 -5.21 6.53 21.47
N ALA A 98 -4.70 6.35 20.24
CA ALA A 98 -4.48 5.02 19.66
C ALA A 98 -3.26 4.99 18.73
N TYR A 99 -2.76 3.77 18.51
CA TYR A 99 -1.65 3.49 17.61
C TYR A 99 -2.10 2.57 16.47
N ASP A 100 -1.71 2.90 15.24
CA ASP A 100 -1.78 1.98 14.10
C ASP A 100 -0.57 1.05 14.18
N VAL A 101 -0.82 -0.23 14.46
CA VAL A 101 0.22 -1.24 14.67
C VAL A 101 0.12 -2.34 13.64
N LEU A 102 1.21 -2.56 12.91
CA LEU A 102 1.39 -3.68 11.99
C LEU A 102 1.69 -4.95 12.78
N ILE A 103 0.73 -5.88 12.81
CA ILE A 103 0.81 -7.18 13.48
C ILE A 103 0.46 -8.25 12.46
N GLU A 104 1.39 -9.17 12.19
CA GLU A 104 1.20 -10.29 11.25
C GLU A 104 0.72 -9.86 9.85
N GLY A 105 1.24 -8.74 9.34
CA GLY A 105 0.87 -8.22 8.02
C GLY A 105 -0.48 -7.52 7.96
N LYS A 106 -1.11 -7.21 9.10
CA LYS A 106 -2.37 -6.46 9.24
C LYS A 106 -2.16 -5.21 10.09
N ILE A 107 -2.83 -4.11 9.75
CA ILE A 107 -2.82 -2.89 10.58
C ILE A 107 -3.99 -2.95 11.55
N TRP A 108 -3.69 -2.75 12.83
CA TRP A 108 -4.65 -2.69 13.93
C TRP A 108 -4.58 -1.33 14.61
N ASN A 109 -5.72 -0.70 14.86
CA ASN A 109 -5.78 0.53 15.64
C ASN A 109 -6.06 0.21 17.12
N LEU A 110 -5.01 0.23 17.94
CA LEU A 110 -5.03 -0.19 19.34
C LEU A 110 -5.11 1.03 20.25
N ALA A 111 -6.04 1.04 21.21
CA ALA A 111 -6.11 2.09 22.21
C ALA A 111 -4.85 2.13 23.10
N SER A 112 -4.34 3.33 23.39
CA SER A 112 -3.09 3.49 24.14
C SER A 112 -3.26 3.36 25.66
N GLU A 113 -4.43 3.69 26.20
CA GLU A 113 -4.65 3.81 27.66
C GLU A 113 -5.62 2.79 28.25
N SER A 114 -6.48 2.18 27.42
CA SER A 114 -7.45 1.19 27.85
C SER A 114 -7.42 -0.03 26.94
N VAL A 115 -7.93 -1.16 27.42
CA VAL A 115 -8.12 -2.32 26.54
C VAL A 115 -9.30 -2.01 25.63
N GLY A 116 -9.00 -1.66 24.40
CA GLY A 116 -10.00 -1.27 23.41
C GLY A 116 -9.42 -1.15 22.01
N TYR A 117 -10.30 -1.04 21.03
CA TYR A 117 -9.88 -0.71 19.68
C TYR A 117 -10.69 0.48 19.24
N ASN A 118 -10.00 1.45 18.69
CA ASN A 118 -10.66 2.56 18.04
C ASN A 118 -11.06 2.08 16.64
N ASN A 119 -12.28 2.41 16.22
CA ASN A 119 -12.74 2.08 14.89
C ASN A 119 -11.91 2.91 13.91
N SER A 120 -10.81 2.36 13.40
CA SER A 120 -10.11 2.94 12.27
C SER A 120 -10.95 2.67 11.03
N SER A 121 -12.05 3.40 10.89
CA SER A 121 -12.66 3.63 9.60
C SER A 121 -11.71 4.52 8.79
N GLN A 122 -10.52 4.00 8.46
CA GLN A 122 -9.72 4.54 7.36
C GLN A 122 -10.49 4.19 6.08
N GLY A 123 -11.51 5.02 5.79
CA GLY A 123 -12.46 4.91 4.68
C GLY A 123 -13.77 4.22 5.06
N ASP A 124 -14.75 4.97 5.58
CA ASP A 124 -16.22 4.73 5.48
C ASP A 124 -16.71 3.26 5.48
N ALA A 125 -16.20 2.47 6.44
CA ALA A 125 -16.29 1.02 6.40
C ALA A 125 -17.61 0.46 6.98
N SER A 126 -18.39 -0.12 6.08
CA SER A 126 -19.61 -0.94 6.25
C SER A 126 -20.94 -0.19 6.47
N SER A 127 -21.73 -0.13 5.39
CA SER A 127 -23.19 0.10 5.45
C SER A 127 -23.95 -1.02 4.70
N ALA A 128 -23.23 -2.07 4.35
CA ALA A 128 -23.69 -3.18 3.53
C ALA A 128 -23.35 -4.46 4.29
N TYR A 129 -24.29 -5.41 4.28
CA TYR A 129 -24.18 -6.65 5.04
C TYR A 129 -24.59 -7.84 4.18
N VAL A 130 -24.04 -9.00 4.52
CA VAL A 130 -24.26 -10.25 3.80
C VAL A 130 -25.58 -10.91 4.19
N ASN A 131 -26.05 -10.65 5.41
CA ASN A 131 -27.22 -11.31 5.99
C ASN A 131 -28.25 -10.31 6.54
N SER A 132 -29.48 -10.77 6.69
CA SER A 132 -30.62 -10.00 7.22
C SER A 132 -30.52 -9.68 8.71
N SER A 133 -29.48 -10.16 9.40
CA SER A 133 -29.17 -9.76 10.77
C SER A 133 -28.19 -8.59 10.83
N CYS A 134 -27.66 -8.13 9.69
CA CYS A 134 -26.64 -7.09 9.60
C CYS A 134 -25.44 -7.32 10.54
N THR A 135 -25.01 -8.58 10.67
CA THR A 135 -23.92 -8.98 11.58
C THR A 135 -22.62 -9.33 10.87
N VAL A 136 -22.68 -9.58 9.56
CA VAL A 136 -21.50 -9.88 8.74
C VAL A 136 -21.41 -8.78 7.69
N PRO A 137 -20.41 -7.91 7.76
CA PRO A 137 -20.32 -6.76 6.87
C PRO A 137 -19.82 -7.17 5.49
N TYR A 138 -20.09 -6.32 4.50
CA TYR A 138 -19.26 -6.18 3.32
C TYR A 138 -18.36 -4.96 3.46
N PHE A 139 -17.18 -5.03 2.86
CA PHE A 139 -16.34 -3.85 2.68
C PHE A 139 -16.76 -3.12 1.42
N LYS A 140 -17.09 -1.83 1.55
CA LYS A 140 -17.28 -0.91 0.43
C LYS A 140 -16.05 -0.03 0.34
N MET A 141 -15.47 0.09 -0.84
CA MET A 141 -14.33 0.98 -1.09
C MET A 141 -14.66 1.89 -2.26
N ASP A 142 -14.35 3.17 -2.20
CA ASP A 142 -14.65 4.13 -3.27
C ASP A 142 -14.10 3.63 -4.62
N SER A 143 -14.97 3.56 -5.63
CA SER A 143 -14.62 3.12 -6.99
C SER A 143 -13.70 4.11 -7.70
N GLU A 144 -13.80 5.40 -7.34
CA GLU A 144 -13.03 6.50 -7.93
C GLU A 144 -11.76 6.87 -7.15
N ALA A 145 -11.50 6.24 -6.00
CA ALA A 145 -10.20 6.33 -5.36
C ALA A 145 -9.31 5.25 -6.01
N PRO A 146 -8.45 5.57 -7.00
CA PRO A 146 -7.47 4.60 -7.47
C PRO A 146 -6.55 4.32 -6.29
N LEU A 147 -6.77 3.22 -5.54
CA LEU A 147 -5.98 2.76 -4.38
C LEU A 147 -5.02 3.86 -3.92
N ARG A 148 -5.51 4.98 -3.35
CA ARG A 148 -4.68 6.18 -3.19
C ARG A 148 -3.47 5.77 -2.36
N THR A 149 -2.37 5.54 -3.07
CA THR A 149 -1.08 5.07 -2.58
C THR A 149 -1.19 4.12 -1.39
N TRP A 150 -1.70 2.92 -1.66
CA TRP A 150 -1.25 1.67 -1.01
C TRP A 150 0.15 1.24 -1.53
N THR A 151 1.01 2.23 -1.77
CA THR A 151 2.38 2.12 -2.25
C THR A 151 3.21 3.01 -1.32
N ALA A 152 4.23 2.54 -0.62
CA ALA A 152 5.12 1.43 -0.92
C ALA A 152 5.61 0.75 0.38
N ALA A 153 5.24 -0.51 0.56
CA ALA A 153 6.16 -1.58 0.96
C ALA A 153 5.44 -2.91 1.20
N ASN A 154 4.17 -2.91 1.64
CA ASN A 154 3.51 -4.17 2.00
C ASN A 154 2.01 -4.12 1.73
N ASN A 155 1.53 -5.18 1.10
CA ASN A 155 0.14 -5.50 0.74
C ASN A 155 -0.68 -5.78 2.03
N ILE A 156 -0.81 -4.78 2.92
CA ILE A 156 -1.32 -4.95 4.29
C ILE A 156 -2.82 -4.65 4.36
N GLN A 157 -3.65 -5.68 4.40
CA GLN A 157 -5.11 -5.54 4.54
C GLN A 157 -5.45 -4.77 5.83
N GLY A 158 -6.18 -3.66 5.70
CA GLY A 158 -6.75 -2.95 6.84
C GLY A 158 -7.82 -3.81 7.51
N VAL A 159 -7.80 -3.85 8.85
CA VAL A 159 -8.80 -4.58 9.64
C VAL A 159 -9.80 -3.56 10.19
N ALA A 160 -11.07 -3.75 9.87
CA ALA A 160 -12.15 -3.00 10.50
C ALA A 160 -12.74 -3.81 11.65
N ILE A 161 -13.20 -3.11 12.68
CA ILE A 161 -13.90 -3.73 13.80
C ILE A 161 -15.36 -3.36 13.67
N ASP A 162 -16.17 -4.36 13.39
CA ASP A 162 -17.60 -4.20 13.34
C ASP A 162 -18.14 -4.46 14.75
N SER A 163 -18.66 -3.41 15.37
CA SER A 163 -19.69 -3.59 16.37
C SER A 163 -20.97 -3.75 15.58
N GLY A 164 -21.58 -4.94 15.54
CA GLY A 164 -22.86 -5.18 14.85
C GLY A 164 -24.06 -4.36 15.39
N LEU A 165 -23.78 -3.24 16.05
CA LEU A 165 -24.64 -2.18 16.52
C LEU A 165 -23.99 -0.85 16.10
N ASN A 166 -24.80 0.07 15.60
CA ASN A 166 -24.49 1.48 15.51
C ASN A 166 -23.72 1.96 16.76
N SER A 167 -22.70 2.80 16.56
CA SER A 167 -21.74 3.28 17.57
C SER A 167 -22.36 3.86 18.85
N TYR A 168 -23.65 4.18 18.82
CA TYR A 168 -24.44 4.68 19.95
C TYR A 168 -24.94 3.56 20.91
N GLU A 169 -25.23 2.36 20.41
CA GLU A 169 -25.68 1.22 21.23
C GLU A 169 -24.53 0.33 21.73
N SER A 170 -23.42 0.28 20.98
CA SER A 170 -22.24 -0.51 21.37
C SER A 170 -21.55 0.00 22.65
N ALA A 171 -21.76 1.26 23.03
CA ALA A 171 -21.29 1.81 24.30
C ALA A 171 -22.05 1.28 25.54
N ARG A 172 -23.19 0.60 25.36
CA ARG A 172 -24.07 0.19 26.48
C ARG A 172 -24.09 -1.30 26.77
N THR A 173 -23.60 -2.14 25.86
CA THR A 173 -23.61 -3.59 26.06
C THR A 173 -22.20 -4.15 25.93
N ASN A 174 -21.92 -5.23 26.65
CA ASN A 174 -20.66 -5.95 26.66
C ASN A 174 -20.45 -6.70 25.32
N SER A 175 -20.68 -6.03 24.19
CA SER A 175 -20.75 -6.63 22.87
C SER A 175 -19.41 -7.26 22.53
N ILE A 176 -19.45 -8.51 22.06
CA ILE A 176 -18.27 -9.19 21.53
C ILE A 176 -17.96 -8.52 20.19
N TYR A 177 -17.03 -7.57 20.21
CA TYR A 177 -16.52 -6.97 18.97
C TYR A 177 -15.88 -8.04 18.09
N LYS A 178 -16.29 -8.11 16.83
CA LYS A 178 -15.67 -8.94 15.80
C LYS A 178 -14.79 -8.08 14.91
N ALA A 179 -13.69 -8.65 14.45
CA ALA A 179 -12.78 -7.98 13.53
C ALA A 179 -12.86 -8.64 12.16
N TYR A 180 -12.81 -7.83 11.12
CA TYR A 180 -12.98 -8.26 9.74
C TYR A 180 -11.93 -7.63 8.84
N GLN A 181 -11.56 -8.32 7.77
CA GLN A 181 -10.72 -7.79 6.70
C GLN A 181 -11.32 -8.15 5.33
N PRO A 182 -11.00 -7.41 4.24
CA PRO A 182 -11.46 -7.78 2.90
C PRO A 182 -10.84 -9.10 2.44
N SER A 183 -11.62 -9.95 1.78
CA SER A 183 -11.16 -11.23 1.20
C SER A 183 -10.18 -11.06 0.03
N GLY A 184 -10.06 -9.84 -0.51
CA GLY A 184 -9.23 -9.50 -1.65
C GLY A 184 -9.93 -9.66 -3.02
N ALA A 185 -11.02 -10.43 -3.10
CA ALA A 185 -11.80 -10.57 -4.33
C ALA A 185 -12.97 -9.57 -4.35
N ALA A 186 -13.03 -8.77 -5.41
CA ALA A 186 -14.17 -7.88 -5.66
C ALA A 186 -15.43 -8.69 -5.99
N LEU A 187 -16.56 -8.26 -5.46
CA LEU A 187 -17.87 -8.84 -5.67
C LEU A 187 -18.71 -7.96 -6.58
N SER A 188 -19.63 -8.58 -7.31
CA SER A 188 -20.65 -7.86 -8.06
C SER A 188 -21.80 -7.45 -7.15
N TRP A 189 -22.12 -6.16 -7.13
CA TRP A 189 -23.28 -5.63 -6.43
C TRP A 189 -24.60 -6.22 -6.93
N THR A 190 -24.72 -6.47 -8.24
CA THR A 190 -25.99 -6.88 -8.85
C THR A 190 -26.34 -8.34 -8.57
N THR A 191 -25.34 -9.20 -8.35
CA THR A 191 -25.56 -10.62 -8.05
C THR A 191 -25.44 -10.92 -6.55
N SER A 192 -24.91 -10.00 -5.75
CA SER A 192 -24.81 -10.18 -4.30
C SER A 192 -26.14 -9.87 -3.61
N THR A 193 -26.44 -10.62 -2.56
CA THR A 193 -27.49 -10.25 -1.61
C THR A 193 -26.88 -9.25 -0.64
N VAL A 194 -27.42 -8.04 -0.59
CA VAL A 194 -26.86 -6.92 0.17
C VAL A 194 -27.94 -6.39 1.08
N TYR A 195 -27.67 -6.29 2.37
CA TYR A 195 -28.53 -5.69 3.38
C TYR A 195 -27.94 -4.39 3.91
N PHE A 196 -28.74 -3.51 4.51
CA PHE A 196 -28.29 -2.27 5.12
C PHE A 196 -29.15 -1.95 6.35
N TRP A 197 -28.60 -1.15 7.27
CA TRP A 197 -29.40 -0.59 8.35
C TRP A 197 -30.19 0.60 7.82
N ASP A 198 -31.52 0.50 7.84
CA ASP A 198 -32.42 1.62 7.63
C ASP A 198 -32.82 2.21 8.99
N SER A 199 -32.98 3.54 9.04
CA SER A 199 -33.43 4.24 10.24
C SER A 199 -34.84 4.76 10.00
N HIS A 200 -35.78 4.28 10.79
CA HIS A 200 -37.16 4.73 10.74
C HIS A 200 -37.45 5.65 11.94
N TRP A 201 -37.80 6.90 11.68
CA TRP A 201 -38.23 7.85 12.70
C TRP A 201 -39.73 7.78 12.88
N ASP A 202 -40.19 7.38 14.06
CA ASP A 202 -41.60 7.42 14.42
C ASP A 202 -41.95 8.77 15.06
N GLN A 203 -42.76 9.56 14.36
CA GLN A 203 -43.20 10.88 14.84
C GLN A 203 -44.12 10.82 16.06
N ALA A 204 -44.87 9.72 16.25
CA ALA A 204 -45.81 9.59 17.36
C ALA A 204 -45.10 9.30 18.68
N THR A 205 -44.04 8.51 18.64
CA THR A 205 -43.26 8.12 19.83
C THR A 205 -41.99 8.95 20.02
N GLY A 206 -41.50 9.62 18.97
CA GLY A 206 -40.21 10.33 18.99
C GLY A 206 -39.01 9.39 19.09
N ILE A 207 -39.17 8.13 18.69
CA ILE A 207 -38.14 7.08 18.77
C ILE A 207 -37.62 6.78 17.36
N THR A 208 -36.30 6.71 17.19
CA THR A 208 -35.66 6.13 16.02
C THR A 208 -35.54 4.61 16.23
N SER A 209 -36.15 3.83 15.34
CA SER A 209 -35.88 2.39 15.24
C SER A 209 -34.93 2.12 14.08
N TYR A 210 -34.12 1.08 14.21
CA TYR A 210 -33.24 0.61 13.14
C TYR A 210 -33.67 -0.78 12.69
N THR A 211 -33.79 -0.98 11.38
CA THR A 211 -34.13 -2.26 10.77
C THR A 211 -33.06 -2.67 9.76
N CYS A 212 -32.77 -3.97 9.69
CA CYS A 212 -31.85 -4.49 8.70
C CYS A 212 -32.64 -4.92 7.46
N ASP A 213 -32.54 -4.14 6.38
CA ASP A 213 -33.37 -4.27 5.20
C ASP A 213 -32.57 -4.69 3.97
N LEU A 214 -33.23 -5.41 3.06
CA LEU A 214 -32.63 -5.82 1.80
C LEU A 214 -32.45 -4.60 0.89
N LEU A 215 -31.22 -4.39 0.40
CA LEU A 215 -30.92 -3.32 -0.54
C LEU A 215 -31.61 -3.59 -1.87
N SER A 216 -32.42 -2.63 -2.33
CA SER A 216 -33.10 -2.70 -3.62
C SER A 216 -32.12 -2.75 -4.79
N ASP A 217 -32.56 -3.25 -5.95
CA ASP A 217 -31.71 -3.31 -7.15
C ASP A 217 -31.23 -1.92 -7.59
N ALA A 218 -32.08 -0.90 -7.49
CA ALA A 218 -31.69 0.49 -7.74
C ALA A 218 -30.62 0.97 -6.75
N GLY A 219 -30.75 0.60 -5.47
CA GLY A 219 -29.74 0.85 -4.45
C GLY A 219 -28.41 0.16 -4.75
N LYS A 220 -28.45 -1.11 -5.19
CA LYS A 220 -27.26 -1.87 -5.61
C LYS A 220 -26.58 -1.25 -6.83
N ILE A 221 -27.35 -0.79 -7.82
CA ILE A 221 -26.82 -0.09 -9.00
C ILE A 221 -26.13 1.21 -8.59
N ASN A 222 -26.73 1.98 -7.69
CA ASN A 222 -26.10 3.21 -7.19
C ASN A 222 -24.84 2.91 -6.37
N GLY A 223 -24.88 1.86 -5.54
CA GLY A 223 -23.72 1.36 -4.81
C GLY A 223 -22.57 1.01 -5.75
N ALA A 224 -22.86 0.27 -6.83
CA ALA A 224 -21.87 -0.15 -7.83
C ALA A 224 -21.18 1.01 -8.58
N LYS A 225 -21.84 2.17 -8.70
CA LYS A 225 -21.24 3.35 -9.34
C LYS A 225 -20.15 3.95 -8.48
N ASN A 226 -20.39 3.99 -7.17
CA ASN A 226 -19.56 4.74 -6.23
C ASN A 226 -18.58 3.85 -5.47
N PHE A 227 -18.82 2.54 -5.41
CA PHE A 227 -18.06 1.64 -4.56
C PHE A 227 -17.79 0.28 -5.20
N THR A 228 -16.64 -0.30 -4.87
CA THR A 228 -16.33 -1.72 -5.04
C THR A 228 -16.68 -2.48 -3.76
N LEU A 229 -17.35 -3.61 -3.92
CA LEU A 229 -17.76 -4.47 -2.81
C LEU A 229 -16.74 -5.61 -2.61
N TYR A 230 -16.38 -5.93 -1.38
CA TYR A 230 -15.53 -7.08 -1.04
C TYR A 230 -16.17 -7.89 0.09
N ALA A 231 -16.05 -9.22 0.02
CA ALA A 231 -16.44 -10.08 1.13
C ALA A 231 -15.58 -9.77 2.36
N ALA A 232 -16.19 -9.75 3.55
CA ALA A 232 -15.45 -9.70 4.80
C ALA A 232 -15.03 -11.12 5.23
N VAL A 233 -13.82 -11.25 5.75
CA VAL A 233 -13.32 -12.44 6.43
C VAL A 233 -13.09 -12.07 7.89
N GLU A 234 -13.70 -12.81 8.81
CA GLU A 234 -13.49 -12.62 10.25
C GLU A 234 -12.02 -12.95 10.60
N VAL A 235 -11.40 -12.09 11.40
CA VAL A 235 -10.01 -12.23 11.84
C VAL A 235 -9.93 -12.20 13.36
N THR A 236 -8.98 -12.96 13.89
CA THR A 236 -8.71 -12.97 15.33
C THR A 236 -8.01 -11.68 15.75
N ARG A 237 -8.54 -11.05 16.81
CA ARG A 237 -7.98 -9.83 17.39
C ARG A 237 -6.68 -10.12 18.16
N PRO A 238 -5.67 -9.22 18.08
CA PRO A 238 -4.45 -9.37 18.85
C PRO A 238 -4.71 -9.01 20.32
N THR A 239 -4.41 -9.92 21.24
CA THR A 239 -4.53 -9.63 22.68
C THR A 239 -3.34 -8.81 23.18
N TYR A 240 -3.64 -7.78 23.98
CA TYR A 240 -2.66 -6.90 24.61
C TYR A 240 -3.16 -6.35 25.95
N THR A 241 -2.23 -5.86 26.78
CA THR A 241 -2.53 -5.21 28.05
C THR A 241 -2.17 -3.72 27.98
N ALA A 242 -3.12 -2.83 28.23
CA ALA A 242 -2.86 -1.39 28.28
C ALA A 242 -2.11 -0.99 29.59
N PRO A 243 -1.36 0.12 29.61
CA PRO A 243 -1.12 1.04 28.49
C PRO A 243 -0.09 0.51 27.47
N LEU A 244 -0.17 1.02 26.25
CA LEU A 244 0.83 0.80 25.21
C LEU A 244 1.95 1.85 25.29
N THR A 245 3.20 1.38 25.25
CA THR A 245 4.40 2.21 25.21
C THR A 245 5.10 2.08 23.86
N LEU A 246 5.57 3.19 23.30
CA LEU A 246 6.37 3.20 22.08
C LEU A 246 7.85 3.06 22.41
N VAL A 247 8.50 2.08 21.78
CA VAL A 247 9.94 1.84 21.95
C VAL A 247 10.61 1.91 20.58
N ALA A 248 11.57 2.83 20.42
CA ALA A 248 12.43 2.87 19.24
C ALA A 248 13.43 1.70 19.28
N ARG A 249 13.58 0.98 18.18
CA ARG A 249 14.55 -0.12 18.02
C ARG A 249 15.27 -0.02 16.69
#